data_AF-A0A7C4RFB8-F1
#
_entry.id   AF-A0A7C4RFB8-F1
#
_cell.length_a   1.000
_cell.length_b   1.000
_cell.length_c   1.000
_cell.angle_alpha   90.00
_cell.angle_beta   90.00
_cell.angle_gamma   90.00
#
_symmetry.space_group_name_H-M   'P 1'
#
loop_
_entity.id
_entity.type
_entity.pdbx_description
1 polymer ?
#
loop_
_entity_poly.entity_id
_entity_poly.type
_entity_poly.pdbx_seq_one_letter_code
_entity_poly.pdbx_strand_id
1 'polypeptide(L)'
;MNKEYTLRIINTNIKTRRLGYIVSLADILGNSFLLVDDLQGKLEAWAEEHKSDLERYFSKSGFIKKSPKHYPARRYIHLAKDLRLVKISRNECALTKIGQPLLTLDKNKQNPFELSTEQKCFLLKRILENDFDYLFPLLRLIEECHSAQEIFGNFRRIVLDHLKTRIERIDDILKSSLFMKRIQLMMKWTQEKKYLEHIIYPRLDWLLDLQILDLEKFKKKIYQLTCDGKAFFEALKKMEAEIDIDAWLEDYYYETFGRCFIKDGVISFDTLKREKGLRVICDLLEEAFSKFSPPNLPFEHISANTFLEFSCTKLIGMKILPAFTQIKNILNSLPMYRFQWQPSMHDGFIMKI
;
A
#
# COMPACT_ATOMS: atom_id res chain seq x y z
N MET A 1 -8.74 -13.99 20.71
CA MET A 1 -8.99 -13.56 19.33
C MET A 1 -8.30 -14.55 18.41
N ASN A 2 -9.03 -15.25 17.54
CA ASN A 2 -8.41 -16.06 16.50
C ASN A 2 -7.79 -15.11 15.47
N LYS A 3 -6.46 -15.15 15.29
CA LYS A 3 -5.76 -14.37 14.27
C LYS A 3 -6.24 -14.83 12.89
N GLU A 4 -6.54 -13.90 11.99
CA GLU A 4 -7.02 -14.21 10.64
C GLU A 4 -5.85 -14.30 9.65
N TYR A 5 -5.37 -15.52 9.45
CA TYR A 5 -4.22 -15.76 8.59
C TYR A 5 -4.60 -15.83 7.10
N THR A 6 -4.42 -14.71 6.40
CA THR A 6 -4.46 -14.64 4.94
C THR A 6 -3.04 -14.68 4.36
N LEU A 7 -2.84 -15.46 3.29
CA LEU A 7 -1.59 -15.47 2.51
C LEU A 7 -1.48 -14.18 1.70
N ARG A 8 -0.45 -13.38 1.96
CA ARG A 8 -0.25 -12.03 1.41
C ARG A 8 1.02 -11.99 0.56
N ILE A 9 0.88 -12.34 -0.72
CA ILE A 9 1.98 -12.38 -1.69
C ILE A 9 1.53 -11.77 -3.02
N ILE A 10 2.26 -10.75 -3.47
CA ILE A 10 2.13 -10.17 -4.80
C ILE A 10 3.16 -10.78 -5.75
N ASN A 11 2.70 -11.24 -6.92
CA ASN A 11 3.59 -11.69 -7.98
C ASN A 11 4.06 -10.47 -8.78
N THR A 12 5.22 -9.95 -8.39
CA THR A 12 5.82 -8.78 -9.03
C THR A 12 6.63 -9.14 -10.28
N ASN A 13 7.06 -8.11 -11.00
CA ASN A 13 8.02 -8.26 -12.07
C ASN A 13 9.18 -7.28 -11.88
N ILE A 14 10.40 -7.64 -12.30
CA ILE A 14 11.58 -6.75 -12.23
C ILE A 14 11.36 -5.37 -12.90
N LYS A 15 10.34 -5.20 -13.75
CA LYS A 15 10.02 -3.90 -14.35
C LYS A 15 9.12 -3.01 -13.50
N THR A 16 8.46 -3.52 -12.45
CA THR A 16 7.53 -2.76 -11.62
C THR A 16 8.21 -2.17 -10.38
N ARG A 17 9.24 -1.35 -10.58
CA ARG A 17 10.15 -0.92 -9.49
C ARG A 17 9.83 0.44 -8.88
N ARG A 18 8.97 1.26 -9.51
CA ARG A 18 8.69 2.62 -9.06
C ARG A 18 7.23 2.79 -8.69
N LEU A 19 6.98 3.11 -7.42
CA LEU A 19 5.63 3.31 -6.91
C LEU A 19 4.96 4.58 -7.47
N GLY A 20 5.73 5.57 -7.92
CA GLY A 20 5.20 6.76 -8.59
C GLY A 20 4.27 6.45 -9.78
N TYR A 21 4.54 5.37 -10.53
CA TYR A 21 3.64 4.95 -11.62
C TYR A 21 2.27 4.48 -11.12
N ILE A 22 2.15 3.98 -9.88
CA ILE A 22 0.86 3.59 -9.30
C ILE A 22 0.01 4.83 -9.02
N VAL A 23 0.63 5.91 -8.54
CA VAL A 23 -0.04 7.20 -8.33
C VAL A 23 -0.49 7.78 -9.67
N SER A 24 0.41 7.83 -10.67
CA SER A 24 0.08 8.36 -12.00
C SER A 24 -0.98 7.53 -12.71
N LEU A 25 -0.97 6.20 -12.52
CA LEU A 25 -2.02 5.32 -13.06
C LEU A 25 -3.39 5.68 -12.48
N ALA A 26 -3.48 5.96 -11.17
CA ALA A 26 -4.71 6.40 -10.56
C ALA A 26 -5.20 7.72 -11.17
N ASP A 27 -4.29 8.67 -11.41
CA ASP A 27 -4.61 9.96 -12.03
C ASP A 27 -5.13 9.83 -13.46
N ILE A 28 -4.49 8.97 -14.26
CA ILE A 28 -4.90 8.72 -15.64
C ILE A 28 -6.31 8.11 -15.70
N LEU A 29 -6.65 7.24 -14.74
CA LEU A 29 -8.00 6.67 -14.61
C LEU A 29 -9.02 7.70 -14.12
N GLY A 30 -8.63 8.53 -13.15
CA GLY A 30 -9.54 9.44 -12.46
C GLY A 30 -10.72 8.70 -11.81
N ASN A 31 -11.89 9.34 -11.81
CA ASN A 31 -13.15 8.72 -11.39
C ASN A 31 -13.87 7.95 -12.52
N SER A 32 -13.18 7.70 -13.64
CA SER A 32 -13.75 7.05 -14.83
C SER A 32 -13.26 5.62 -15.01
N PHE A 33 -13.73 4.95 -16.06
CA PHE A 33 -13.15 3.71 -16.55
C PHE A 33 -12.47 3.95 -17.90
N LEU A 34 -11.43 3.18 -18.18
CA LEU A 34 -10.74 3.17 -19.46
C LEU A 34 -10.59 1.74 -19.95
N LEU A 35 -10.59 1.53 -21.27
CA LEU A 35 -10.17 0.25 -21.82
C LEU A 35 -8.72 -0.03 -21.42
N VAL A 36 -8.40 -1.30 -21.19
CA VAL A 36 -7.06 -1.71 -20.73
C VAL A 36 -5.96 -1.23 -21.68
N ASP A 37 -6.19 -1.30 -22.99
CA ASP A 37 -5.22 -0.87 -24.01
C ASP A 37 -5.05 0.66 -24.03
N ASP A 38 -6.14 1.42 -23.84
CA ASP A 38 -6.09 2.88 -23.73
C ASP A 38 -5.29 3.31 -22.50
N LEU A 39 -5.53 2.67 -21.35
CA LEU A 39 -4.78 2.94 -20.12
C LEU A 39 -3.30 2.61 -20.30
N GLN A 40 -2.98 1.50 -20.96
CA GLN A 40 -1.60 1.12 -21.28
C GLN A 40 -0.92 2.19 -22.13
N GLY A 41 -1.57 2.63 -23.22
CA GLY A 41 -1.03 3.67 -24.09
C GLY A 41 -0.83 5.00 -23.37
N LYS A 42 -1.80 5.43 -22.55
CA LYS A 42 -1.70 6.66 -21.75
C LYS A 42 -0.58 6.58 -20.71
N LEU A 43 -0.41 5.44 -20.03
CA LEU A 43 0.66 5.26 -19.05
C LEU A 43 2.05 5.27 -19.72
N GLU A 44 2.19 4.67 -20.91
CA GLU A 44 3.44 4.75 -21.68
C GLU A 44 3.75 6.17 -22.15
N ALA A 45 2.74 6.92 -22.62
CA ALA A 45 2.91 8.32 -23.01
C ALA A 45 3.33 9.19 -21.81
N TRP A 46 2.64 9.03 -20.67
CA TRP A 46 2.99 9.70 -19.43
C TRP A 46 4.42 9.38 -18.96
N ALA A 47 4.83 8.11 -19.07
CA ALA A 47 6.17 7.69 -18.70
C ALA A 47 7.26 8.33 -19.57
N GLU A 48 7.03 8.48 -20.87
CA GLU A 48 7.98 9.14 -21.76
C GLU A 48 8.11 10.64 -21.45
N GLU A 49 6.98 11.32 -21.18
CA GLU A 49 6.96 12.73 -20.77
C GLU A 49 7.79 12.97 -19.49
N HIS A 50 7.69 12.08 -18.51
CA HIS A 50 8.36 12.19 -17.21
C HIS A 50 9.67 11.39 -17.13
N LYS A 51 10.23 11.00 -18.28
CA LYS A 51 11.47 10.23 -18.33
C LYS A 51 12.63 10.97 -17.66
N SER A 52 12.73 12.29 -17.90
CA SER A 52 13.80 13.10 -17.33
C SER A 52 13.70 13.20 -15.80
N ASP A 53 12.49 13.19 -15.25
CA ASP A 53 12.24 13.20 -13.81
C ASP A 53 12.68 11.88 -13.16
N LEU A 54 12.39 10.75 -13.81
CA LEU A 54 12.89 9.44 -13.36
C LEU A 54 14.42 9.35 -13.43
N GLU A 55 15.04 9.95 -14.47
CA GLU A 55 16.49 9.94 -14.62
C GLU A 55 17.20 10.82 -13.59
N ARG A 56 16.58 11.94 -13.18
CA ARG A 56 17.04 12.83 -12.10
C ARG A 56 16.74 12.29 -10.71
N TYR A 57 15.77 11.39 -10.61
CA TYR A 57 15.52 10.63 -9.40
C TYR A 57 16.71 9.71 -9.09
N PHE A 58 16.63 8.94 -8.00
CA PHE A 58 17.81 8.24 -7.52
C PHE A 58 18.24 7.02 -8.35
N SER A 59 17.39 6.53 -9.27
CA SER A 59 17.76 5.44 -10.17
C SER A 59 16.87 5.37 -11.42
N LYS A 60 17.51 5.09 -12.56
CA LYS A 60 16.88 4.88 -13.87
C LYS A 60 16.11 3.55 -13.99
N SER A 61 16.14 2.69 -12.96
CA SER A 61 15.43 1.42 -12.97
C SER A 61 13.91 1.61 -12.95
N GLY A 62 13.17 0.70 -13.60
CA GLY A 62 11.71 0.73 -13.63
C GLY A 62 11.07 1.58 -14.72
N PHE A 63 11.85 2.13 -15.67
CA PHE A 63 11.33 2.91 -16.79
C PHE A 63 10.35 2.10 -17.67
N ILE A 64 9.17 2.67 -17.91
CA ILE A 64 8.15 2.14 -18.83
C ILE A 64 8.48 2.68 -20.23
N LYS A 65 9.00 1.82 -21.10
CA LYS A 65 9.20 2.11 -22.53
C LYS A 65 7.98 1.72 -23.33
N LYS A 66 7.62 2.53 -24.33
CA LYS A 66 6.66 2.14 -25.37
C LYS A 66 7.04 0.80 -25.98
N SER A 67 6.09 -0.11 -26.08
CA SER A 67 6.32 -1.42 -26.70
C SER A 67 5.11 -1.90 -27.49
N PRO A 68 5.28 -2.68 -28.58
CA PRO A 68 4.15 -3.12 -29.41
C PRO A 68 3.06 -3.92 -28.67
N LYS A 69 3.41 -4.49 -27.51
CA LYS A 69 2.51 -5.30 -26.67
C LYS A 69 2.28 -4.69 -25.28
N HIS A 70 2.69 -3.44 -25.10
CA HIS A 70 2.58 -2.67 -23.86
C HIS A 70 3.02 -3.40 -22.57
N TYR A 71 4.00 -4.31 -22.67
CA TYR A 71 4.35 -5.20 -21.56
C TYR A 71 4.74 -4.47 -20.28
N PRO A 72 5.52 -3.37 -20.30
CA PRO A 72 5.88 -2.65 -19.07
C PRO A 72 4.66 -2.00 -18.41
N ALA A 73 3.81 -1.29 -19.16
CA ALA A 73 2.59 -0.66 -18.63
C ALA A 73 1.60 -1.70 -18.09
N ARG A 74 1.39 -2.80 -18.83
CA ARG A 74 0.53 -3.91 -18.39
C ARG A 74 0.97 -4.50 -17.05
N ARG A 75 2.28 -4.57 -16.78
CA ARG A 75 2.79 -5.07 -15.49
C ARG A 75 2.44 -4.13 -14.33
N TYR A 76 2.46 -2.82 -14.54
CA TYR A 76 2.03 -1.86 -13.52
C TYR A 76 0.52 -1.88 -13.27
N ILE A 77 -0.30 -2.08 -14.32
CA ILE A 77 -1.75 -2.27 -14.15
C ILE A 77 -2.03 -3.54 -13.33
N HIS A 78 -1.32 -4.65 -13.58
CA HIS A 78 -1.44 -5.85 -12.76
C HIS A 78 -0.95 -5.64 -11.33
N LEU A 79 0.15 -4.91 -11.13
CA LEU A 79 0.59 -4.54 -9.78
C LEU A 79 -0.47 -3.71 -9.04
N ALA A 80 -1.06 -2.72 -9.68
CA ALA A 80 -2.13 -1.91 -9.09
C ALA A 80 -3.36 -2.76 -8.74
N LYS A 81 -3.68 -3.77 -9.57
CA LYS A 81 -4.73 -4.75 -9.27
C LYS A 81 -4.38 -5.63 -8.07
N ASP A 82 -3.14 -6.14 -8.00
CA ASP A 82 -2.68 -6.98 -6.89
C ASP A 82 -2.61 -6.20 -5.57
N LEU A 83 -2.37 -4.89 -5.62
CA LEU A 83 -2.49 -3.95 -4.49
C LEU A 83 -3.95 -3.54 -4.20
N ARG A 84 -4.93 -4.13 -4.90
CA ARG A 84 -6.37 -3.85 -4.80
C ARG A 84 -6.79 -2.41 -5.11
N LEU A 85 -5.94 -1.64 -5.79
CA LEU A 85 -6.21 -0.24 -6.17
C LEU A 85 -7.07 -0.14 -7.42
N VAL A 86 -6.97 -1.14 -8.28
CA VAL A 86 -7.62 -1.18 -9.59
C VAL A 86 -8.39 -2.48 -9.76
N LYS A 87 -9.56 -2.40 -10.40
CA LYS A 87 -10.31 -3.56 -10.88
C LYS A 87 -10.30 -3.62 -12.40
N ILE A 88 -10.28 -4.82 -12.94
CA ILE A 88 -10.41 -5.09 -14.37
C ILE A 88 -11.65 -5.96 -14.58
N SER A 89 -12.60 -5.48 -15.38
CA SER A 89 -13.83 -6.21 -15.72
C SER A 89 -14.13 -5.99 -17.20
N ARG A 90 -14.40 -7.05 -17.97
CA ARG A 90 -14.74 -6.97 -19.40
C ARG A 90 -13.82 -6.06 -20.23
N ASN A 91 -12.50 -6.14 -19.97
CA ASN A 91 -11.47 -5.30 -20.61
C ASN A 91 -11.50 -3.80 -20.24
N GLU A 92 -12.32 -3.42 -19.27
CA GLU A 92 -12.35 -2.08 -18.68
C GLU A 92 -11.59 -2.09 -17.36
N CYS A 93 -10.90 -0.98 -17.11
CA CYS A 93 -10.06 -0.73 -15.95
C CYS A 93 -10.62 0.47 -15.20
N ALA A 94 -10.79 0.35 -13.88
CA ALA A 94 -11.27 1.45 -13.03
C ALA A 94 -10.62 1.36 -11.65
N LEU A 95 -10.55 2.49 -10.94
CA LEU A 95 -10.17 2.49 -9.52
C LEU A 95 -11.19 1.71 -8.69
N THR A 96 -10.71 1.01 -7.68
CA THR A 96 -11.56 0.44 -6.63
C THR A 96 -11.91 1.53 -5.62
N LYS A 97 -12.88 1.22 -4.75
CA LYS A 97 -13.17 1.99 -3.53
C LYS A 97 -11.91 2.28 -2.70
N ILE A 98 -10.97 1.33 -2.67
CA ILE A 98 -9.69 1.44 -1.96
C ILE A 98 -8.71 2.32 -2.74
N GLY A 99 -8.72 2.29 -4.07
CA GLY A 99 -7.81 3.08 -4.91
C GLY A 99 -8.21 4.55 -5.04
N GLN A 100 -9.50 4.88 -4.94
CA GLN A 100 -10.03 6.25 -5.07
C GLN A 100 -9.33 7.31 -4.19
N PRO A 101 -8.99 7.06 -2.91
CA PRO A 101 -8.24 7.98 -2.07
C PRO A 101 -6.96 8.54 -2.72
N LEU A 102 -6.26 7.77 -3.58
CA LEU A 102 -5.05 8.23 -4.28
C LEU A 102 -5.27 9.49 -5.11
N LEU A 103 -6.47 9.68 -5.66
CA LEU A 103 -6.82 10.86 -6.47
C LEU A 103 -6.74 12.17 -5.67
N THR A 104 -6.77 12.07 -4.35
CA THR A 104 -6.90 13.22 -3.45
C THR A 104 -5.61 13.57 -2.74
N LEU A 105 -4.59 12.71 -2.81
CA LEU A 105 -3.34 12.89 -2.10
C LEU A 105 -2.48 13.93 -2.81
N ASP A 106 -1.77 14.72 -2.01
CA ASP A 106 -0.89 15.75 -2.54
C ASP A 106 0.24 15.10 -3.34
N LYS A 107 0.61 15.75 -4.44
CA LYS A 107 1.62 15.27 -5.38
C LYS A 107 2.78 16.24 -5.41
N ASN A 108 3.97 15.71 -5.53
CA ASN A 108 5.14 16.53 -5.77
C ASN A 108 5.09 17.09 -7.20
N LYS A 109 4.98 18.42 -7.31
CA LYS A 109 4.89 19.13 -8.59
C LYS A 109 6.22 19.16 -9.36
N GLN A 110 7.34 18.92 -8.69
CA GLN A 110 8.67 18.93 -9.30
C GLN A 110 9.06 17.56 -9.85
N ASN A 111 8.74 16.48 -9.13
CA ASN A 111 9.03 15.13 -9.55
C ASN A 111 7.93 14.16 -9.11
N PRO A 112 7.14 13.58 -10.04
CA PRO A 112 6.03 12.68 -9.68
C PRO A 112 6.48 11.34 -9.08
N PHE A 113 7.76 10.99 -9.16
CA PHE A 113 8.31 9.79 -8.52
C PHE A 113 8.65 10.01 -7.05
N GLU A 114 8.78 11.26 -6.61
CA GLU A 114 9.01 11.60 -5.21
C GLU A 114 7.68 11.65 -4.45
N LEU A 115 7.36 10.54 -3.78
CA LEU A 115 6.10 10.37 -3.08
C LEU A 115 5.97 11.35 -1.89
N SER A 116 4.79 11.96 -1.73
CA SER A 116 4.44 12.71 -0.51
C SER A 116 4.37 11.79 0.71
N THR A 117 4.35 12.36 1.91
CA THR A 117 4.20 11.60 3.16
C THR A 117 2.90 10.79 3.17
N GLU A 118 1.80 11.37 2.70
CA GLU A 118 0.50 10.72 2.57
C GLU A 118 0.54 9.58 1.56
N GLN A 119 1.19 9.77 0.40
CA GLN A 119 1.35 8.74 -0.61
C GLN A 119 2.19 7.56 -0.10
N LYS A 120 3.29 7.84 0.62
CA LYS A 120 4.11 6.82 1.28
C LYS A 120 3.31 6.04 2.31
N CYS A 121 2.58 6.75 3.18
CA CYS A 121 1.71 6.16 4.19
C CYS A 121 0.67 5.25 3.56
N PHE A 122 -0.03 5.73 2.54
CA PHE A 122 -1.08 4.97 1.89
C PHE A 122 -0.53 3.73 1.18
N LEU A 123 0.52 3.89 0.36
CA LEU A 123 1.08 2.81 -0.44
C LEU A 123 1.77 1.74 0.43
N LEU A 124 2.48 2.13 1.49
CA LEU A 124 3.05 1.16 2.43
C LEU A 124 1.96 0.32 3.10
N LYS A 125 0.83 0.92 3.49
CA LYS A 125 -0.32 0.17 4.03
C LYS A 125 -0.81 -0.87 3.04
N ARG A 126 -0.97 -0.48 1.76
CA ARG A 126 -1.43 -1.39 0.69
C ARG A 126 -0.45 -2.53 0.44
N ILE A 127 0.85 -2.25 0.46
CA ILE A 127 1.87 -3.28 0.32
C ILE A 127 1.84 -4.23 1.51
N LEU A 128 1.73 -3.74 2.74
CA LEU A 128 1.61 -4.60 3.92
C LEU A 128 0.36 -5.47 3.88
N GLU A 129 -0.79 -4.91 3.48
CA GLU A 129 -2.04 -5.68 3.39
C GLU A 129 -1.97 -6.82 2.36
N ASN A 130 -1.21 -6.65 1.27
CA ASN A 130 -1.25 -7.58 0.13
C ASN A 130 0.05 -8.39 -0.08
N ASP A 131 1.17 -7.98 0.52
CA ASP A 131 2.51 -8.53 0.25
C ASP A 131 3.36 -8.82 1.49
N PHE A 132 2.75 -8.83 2.68
CA PHE A 132 3.45 -9.03 3.94
C PHE A 132 4.37 -10.24 3.97
N ASP A 133 3.95 -11.38 3.40
CA ASP A 133 4.69 -12.65 3.50
C ASP A 133 5.97 -12.67 2.67
N TYR A 134 6.18 -11.68 1.79
CA TYR A 134 7.46 -11.45 1.11
C TYR A 134 8.18 -10.21 1.64
N LEU A 135 7.45 -9.15 1.99
CA LEU A 135 8.07 -7.92 2.47
C LEU A 135 8.70 -8.10 3.87
N PHE A 136 8.01 -8.77 4.78
CA PHE A 136 8.49 -8.93 6.16
C PHE A 136 9.80 -9.75 6.23
N PRO A 137 9.92 -10.93 5.59
CA PRO A 137 11.19 -11.65 5.55
C PRO A 137 12.29 -10.89 4.80
N LEU A 138 11.96 -10.06 3.81
CA LEU A 138 12.95 -9.20 3.15
C LEU A 138 13.53 -8.18 4.12
N LEU A 139 12.70 -7.52 4.94
CA LEU A 139 13.15 -6.54 5.93
C LEU A 139 14.06 -7.20 6.99
N ARG A 140 13.72 -8.41 7.44
CA ARG A 140 14.59 -9.22 8.31
C ARG A 140 15.97 -9.44 7.69
N LEU A 141 16.02 -9.83 6.42
CA LEU A 141 17.29 -10.03 5.73
C LEU A 141 18.08 -8.75 5.52
N ILE A 142 17.43 -7.60 5.33
CA ILE A 142 18.15 -6.32 5.19
C ILE A 142 18.75 -5.89 6.54
N GLU A 143 18.10 -6.23 7.65
CA GLU A 143 18.63 -5.99 8.99
C GLU A 143 19.85 -6.87 9.29
N GLU A 144 19.80 -8.15 8.88
CA GLU A 144 20.85 -9.15 9.12
C GLU A 144 21.99 -9.13 8.07
N CYS A 145 21.68 -8.74 6.83
CA CYS A 145 22.59 -8.79 5.68
C CYS A 145 22.59 -7.45 4.95
N HIS A 146 23.76 -7.04 4.45
CA HIS A 146 23.90 -5.72 3.81
C HIS A 146 24.22 -5.79 2.31
N SER A 147 24.53 -6.97 1.77
CA SER A 147 24.84 -7.14 0.35
C SER A 147 23.72 -7.80 -0.43
N ALA A 148 23.60 -7.49 -1.74
CA ALA A 148 22.65 -8.16 -2.62
C ALA A 148 22.88 -9.68 -2.66
N GLN A 149 24.14 -10.12 -2.65
CA GLN A 149 24.47 -11.54 -2.75
C GLN A 149 23.92 -12.32 -1.55
N GLU A 150 24.08 -11.79 -0.34
CA GLU A 150 23.58 -12.44 0.88
C GLU A 150 22.04 -12.41 0.95
N ILE A 151 21.43 -11.27 0.61
CA ILE A 151 19.97 -11.14 0.57
C ILE A 151 19.38 -12.16 -0.41
N PHE A 152 19.89 -12.21 -1.65
CA PHE A 152 19.40 -13.16 -2.66
C PHE A 152 19.67 -14.62 -2.25
N GLY A 153 20.85 -14.92 -1.70
CA GLY A 153 21.22 -16.27 -1.27
C GLY A 153 20.37 -16.80 -0.11
N ASN A 154 19.83 -15.92 0.74
CA ASN A 154 19.06 -16.32 1.93
C ASN A 154 17.53 -16.13 1.78
N PHE A 155 17.07 -15.38 0.78
CA PHE A 155 15.66 -14.99 0.64
C PHE A 155 14.68 -16.18 0.63
N ARG A 156 14.95 -17.19 -0.20
CA ARG A 156 14.06 -18.35 -0.30
C ARG A 156 13.94 -19.07 1.04
N ARG A 157 15.06 -19.29 1.73
CA ARG A 157 15.09 -19.97 3.03
C ARG A 157 14.26 -19.21 4.07
N ILE A 158 14.52 -17.92 4.26
CA ILE A 158 13.82 -17.14 5.30
C ILE A 158 12.31 -17.04 5.04
N VAL A 159 11.89 -16.96 3.77
CA VAL A 159 10.48 -16.93 3.41
C VAL A 159 9.83 -18.29 3.66
N LEU A 160 10.50 -19.39 3.33
CA LEU A 160 9.99 -20.74 3.61
C LEU A 160 9.84 -20.95 5.12
N ASP A 161 10.80 -20.51 5.92
CA ASP A 161 10.75 -20.60 7.38
C ASP A 161 9.59 -19.75 7.93
N HIS A 162 9.45 -18.51 7.45
CA HIS A 162 8.33 -17.62 7.79
C HIS A 162 6.97 -18.26 7.48
N LEU A 163 6.78 -18.81 6.28
CA LEU A 163 5.52 -19.44 5.89
C LEU A 163 5.21 -20.68 6.72
N LYS A 164 6.22 -21.49 7.09
CA LYS A 164 6.04 -22.66 7.98
C LYS A 164 5.61 -22.24 9.39
N THR A 165 6.29 -21.26 9.98
CA THR A 165 5.91 -20.73 11.30
C THR A 165 4.49 -20.14 11.29
N ARG A 166 4.08 -19.50 10.19
CA ARG A 166 2.68 -19.05 10.07
C ARG A 166 1.71 -20.23 10.03
N ILE A 167 1.97 -21.28 9.24
CA ILE A 167 1.11 -22.48 9.16
C ILE A 167 0.85 -23.10 10.54
N GLU A 168 1.88 -23.18 11.39
CA GLU A 168 1.77 -23.74 12.76
C GLU A 168 0.76 -22.99 13.64
N ARG A 169 0.40 -21.75 13.27
CA ARG A 169 -0.54 -20.89 13.99
C ARG A 169 -1.93 -20.83 13.32
N ILE A 170 -2.15 -21.58 12.23
CA ILE A 170 -3.42 -21.58 11.47
C ILE A 170 -4.23 -22.82 11.81
N ASP A 171 -5.36 -22.63 12.48
CA ASP A 171 -6.31 -23.72 12.76
C ASP A 171 -7.16 -24.10 11.52
N ASP A 172 -7.37 -23.15 10.61
CA ASP A 172 -8.17 -23.34 9.39
C ASP A 172 -7.39 -24.15 8.33
N ILE A 173 -7.85 -25.37 8.06
CA ILE A 173 -7.26 -26.31 7.10
C ILE A 173 -7.19 -25.73 5.69
N LEU A 174 -8.23 -25.00 5.24
CA LEU A 174 -8.25 -24.42 3.90
C LEU A 174 -7.21 -23.31 3.78
N LYS A 175 -7.12 -22.43 4.78
CA LYS A 175 -6.10 -21.37 4.83
C LYS A 175 -4.69 -21.98 4.89
N SER A 176 -4.46 -22.96 5.76
CA SER A 176 -3.20 -23.69 5.85
C SER A 176 -2.80 -24.35 4.51
N SER A 177 -3.77 -24.92 3.79
CA SER A 177 -3.53 -25.53 2.47
C SER A 177 -3.01 -24.53 1.42
N LEU A 178 -3.42 -23.26 1.49
CA LEU A 178 -2.93 -22.21 0.58
C LEU A 178 -1.45 -21.91 0.81
N PHE A 179 -1.04 -21.81 2.07
CA PHE A 179 0.37 -21.64 2.44
C PHE A 179 1.20 -22.86 2.01
N MET A 180 0.72 -24.08 2.27
CA MET A 180 1.39 -25.31 1.84
C MET A 180 1.56 -25.40 0.33
N LYS A 181 0.53 -25.05 -0.45
CA LYS A 181 0.63 -24.95 -1.92
C LYS A 181 1.72 -23.96 -2.34
N ARG A 182 1.83 -22.81 -1.68
CA ARG A 182 2.86 -21.82 -1.98
C ARG A 182 4.26 -22.35 -1.67
N ILE A 183 4.45 -22.97 -0.51
CA ILE A 183 5.71 -23.64 -0.12
C ILE A 183 6.11 -24.66 -1.19
N GLN A 184 5.20 -25.54 -1.59
CA GLN A 184 5.46 -26.55 -2.62
C GLN A 184 5.84 -25.93 -3.97
N LEU A 185 5.20 -24.83 -4.38
CA LEU A 185 5.55 -24.10 -5.59
C LEU A 185 6.96 -23.51 -5.51
N MET A 186 7.31 -22.89 -4.38
CA MET A 186 8.66 -22.34 -4.15
C MET A 186 9.73 -23.43 -4.12
N MET A 187 9.39 -24.61 -3.58
CA MET A 187 10.30 -25.76 -3.57
C MET A 187 10.64 -26.28 -4.96
N LYS A 188 9.72 -26.11 -5.93
CA LYS A 188 9.84 -26.55 -7.32
C LYS A 188 10.46 -25.52 -8.26
N TRP A 189 11.00 -24.41 -7.75
CA TRP A 189 11.64 -23.40 -8.59
C TRP A 189 12.88 -23.97 -9.31
N THR A 190 12.82 -24.00 -10.65
CA THR A 190 13.92 -24.45 -11.51
C THR A 190 14.87 -23.33 -11.94
N GLN A 191 14.39 -22.08 -11.95
CA GLN A 191 15.15 -20.87 -12.32
C GLN A 191 15.17 -19.88 -11.15
N GLU A 192 15.63 -20.33 -9.98
CA GLU A 192 15.58 -19.58 -8.72
C GLU A 192 16.07 -18.13 -8.86
N LYS A 193 17.26 -17.94 -9.44
CA LYS A 193 17.83 -16.59 -9.65
C LYS A 193 16.83 -15.64 -10.34
N LYS A 194 16.17 -16.09 -11.41
CA LYS A 194 15.21 -15.29 -12.18
C LYS A 194 13.95 -14.96 -11.36
N TYR A 195 13.45 -15.93 -10.58
CA TYR A 195 12.32 -15.68 -9.68
C TYR A 195 12.67 -14.65 -8.62
N LEU A 196 13.84 -14.80 -7.97
CA LEU A 196 14.33 -13.87 -6.96
C LEU A 196 14.50 -12.47 -7.52
N GLU A 197 15.03 -12.30 -8.74
CA GLU A 197 15.11 -11.01 -9.40
C GLU A 197 13.74 -10.35 -9.60
N HIS A 198 12.71 -11.13 -9.94
CA HIS A 198 11.35 -10.61 -10.09
C HIS A 198 10.67 -10.28 -8.75
N ILE A 199 11.12 -10.89 -7.64
CA ILE A 199 10.55 -10.67 -6.30
C ILE A 199 11.31 -9.56 -5.55
N ILE A 200 12.62 -9.68 -5.43
CA ILE A 200 13.43 -8.85 -4.52
C ILE A 200 13.61 -7.44 -5.09
N TYR A 201 14.01 -7.31 -6.35
CA TYR A 201 14.36 -6.00 -6.92
C TYR A 201 13.21 -4.97 -6.93
N PRO A 202 11.96 -5.33 -7.26
CA PRO A 202 10.84 -4.40 -7.10
C PRO A 202 10.69 -3.90 -5.67
N ARG A 203 10.74 -4.82 -4.68
CA ARG A 203 10.54 -4.49 -3.27
C ARG A 203 11.65 -3.62 -2.71
N LEU A 204 12.90 -3.89 -3.05
CA LEU A 204 14.03 -3.02 -2.65
C LEU A 204 13.84 -1.60 -3.18
N ASP A 205 13.42 -1.47 -4.44
CA ASP A 205 13.17 -0.17 -5.04
C ASP A 205 11.92 0.53 -4.43
N TRP A 206 10.87 -0.22 -4.07
CA TRP A 206 9.73 0.32 -3.33
C TRP A 206 10.12 0.82 -1.95
N LEU A 207 10.97 0.09 -1.24
CA LEU A 207 11.47 0.51 0.08
C LEU A 207 12.31 1.79 0.00
N LEU A 208 12.96 2.07 -1.14
CA LEU A 208 13.61 3.36 -1.39
C LEU A 208 12.59 4.47 -1.67
N ASP A 209 11.57 4.22 -2.50
CA ASP A 209 10.48 5.18 -2.76
C ASP A 209 9.75 5.55 -1.45
N LEU A 210 9.62 4.59 -0.54
CA LEU A 210 9.02 4.75 0.79
C LEU A 210 9.99 5.33 1.84
N GLN A 211 11.26 5.57 1.48
CA GLN A 211 12.32 6.05 2.39
C GLN A 211 12.59 5.15 3.62
N ILE A 212 12.29 3.86 3.50
CA ILE A 212 12.63 2.84 4.49
C ILE A 212 14.09 2.41 4.34
N LEU A 213 14.59 2.37 3.09
CA LEU A 213 16.01 2.12 2.80
C LEU A 213 16.80 3.43 2.66
N ASP A 214 18.03 3.41 3.14
CA ASP A 214 18.99 4.50 3.03
C ASP A 214 19.51 4.60 1.59
N LEU A 215 19.21 5.72 0.94
CA LEU A 215 19.56 5.93 -0.44
C LEU A 215 21.08 6.06 -0.66
N GLU A 216 21.79 6.72 0.23
CA GLU A 216 23.24 6.94 0.09
C GLU A 216 24.02 5.65 0.28
N LYS A 217 23.55 4.77 1.18
CA LYS A 217 24.05 3.40 1.30
C LYS A 217 23.71 2.57 0.07
N PHE A 218 22.47 2.68 -0.43
CA PHE A 218 22.04 1.95 -1.62
C PHE A 218 22.86 2.30 -2.87
N LYS A 219 23.23 3.58 -3.06
CA LYS A 219 24.14 4.01 -4.15
C LYS A 219 25.51 3.32 -4.08
N LYS A 220 25.95 2.93 -2.88
CA LYS A 220 27.17 2.15 -2.62
C LYS A 220 26.94 0.63 -2.65
N LYS A 221 25.77 0.18 -3.11
CA LYS A 221 25.30 -1.22 -3.14
C LYS A 221 25.21 -1.86 -1.76
N ILE A 222 24.98 -1.05 -0.73
CA ILE A 222 24.77 -1.48 0.65
C ILE A 222 23.27 -1.31 0.96
N TYR A 223 22.61 -2.40 1.30
CA TYR A 223 21.20 -2.40 1.69
C TYR A 223 21.09 -2.19 3.18
N GLN A 224 20.61 -1.01 3.59
CA GLN A 224 20.51 -0.64 4.98
C GLN A 224 19.23 0.14 5.21
N LEU A 225 18.51 -0.18 6.29
CA LEU A 225 17.35 0.60 6.74
C LEU A 225 17.80 1.99 7.24
N THR A 226 17.00 3.02 6.97
CA THR A 226 17.10 4.34 7.62
C THR A 226 16.79 4.22 9.12
N CYS A 227 17.09 5.25 9.92
CA CYS A 227 16.70 5.25 11.34
C CYS A 227 15.18 5.06 11.51
N ASP A 228 14.40 5.79 10.71
CA ASP A 228 12.94 5.74 10.70
C ASP A 228 12.45 4.36 10.21
N GLY A 229 13.09 3.82 9.17
CA GLY A 229 12.84 2.47 8.66
C GLY A 229 13.11 1.37 9.68
N LYS A 230 14.18 1.49 10.48
CA LYS A 230 14.47 0.58 11.60
C LYS A 230 13.41 0.69 12.69
N ALA A 231 13.06 1.90 13.11
CA ALA A 231 12.04 2.12 14.12
C ALA A 231 10.68 1.53 13.70
N PHE A 232 10.30 1.72 12.43
CA PHE A 232 9.09 1.12 11.87
C PHE A 232 9.17 -0.40 11.85
N PHE A 233 10.31 -0.96 11.44
CA PHE A 233 10.48 -2.41 11.39
C PHE A 233 10.46 -3.06 12.78
N GLU A 234 11.01 -2.42 13.80
CA GLU A 234 10.88 -2.88 15.20
C GLU A 234 9.42 -2.92 15.66
N ALA A 235 8.63 -1.90 15.33
CA ALA A 235 7.21 -1.90 15.62
C ALA A 235 6.47 -3.03 14.86
N LEU A 236 6.86 -3.29 13.61
CA LEU A 236 6.32 -4.37 12.80
C LEU A 236 6.68 -5.77 13.36
N LYS A 237 7.89 -5.96 13.91
CA LYS A 237 8.30 -7.19 14.59
C LYS A 237 7.48 -7.45 15.84
N LYS A 238 7.26 -6.43 16.68
CA LYS A 238 6.38 -6.53 17.86
C LYS A 238 4.95 -6.91 17.47
N MET A 239 4.43 -6.26 16.43
CA MET A 239 3.12 -6.57 15.89
C MET A 239 3.00 -8.04 15.46
N GLU A 240 3.94 -8.54 14.65
CA GLU A 240 3.88 -9.91 14.12
C GLU A 240 3.79 -10.97 15.23
N ALA A 241 4.47 -10.74 16.34
CA ALA A 241 4.40 -11.58 17.52
C ALA A 241 3.02 -11.51 18.21
N GLU A 242 2.48 -10.31 18.41
CA GLU A 242 1.39 -10.07 19.35
C GLU A 242 0.00 -9.99 18.71
N ILE A 243 -0.14 -9.31 17.57
CA ILE A 243 -1.43 -8.88 17.01
C ILE A 243 -1.66 -9.53 15.64
N ASP A 244 -2.92 -9.59 15.21
CA ASP A 244 -3.26 -9.89 13.81
C ASP A 244 -2.94 -8.70 12.90
N ILE A 245 -2.40 -8.95 11.70
CA ILE A 245 -1.99 -7.87 10.80
C ILE A 245 -3.18 -7.01 10.33
N ASP A 246 -4.37 -7.57 10.11
CA ASP A 246 -5.51 -6.78 9.65
C ASP A 246 -6.00 -5.84 10.77
N ALA A 247 -6.10 -6.37 11.99
CA ALA A 247 -6.40 -5.55 13.17
C ALA A 247 -5.34 -4.46 13.39
N TRP A 248 -4.06 -4.80 13.21
CA TRP A 248 -2.99 -3.81 13.34
C TRP A 248 -3.04 -2.73 12.25
N LEU A 249 -3.35 -3.11 11.01
CA LEU A 249 -3.50 -2.17 9.89
C LEU A 249 -4.66 -1.20 10.09
N GLU A 250 -5.75 -1.62 10.74
CA GLU A 250 -6.89 -0.76 11.05
C GLU A 250 -6.59 0.20 12.22
N ASP A 251 -6.00 -0.30 13.31
CA ASP A 251 -5.99 0.44 14.58
C ASP A 251 -4.64 1.04 14.98
N TYR A 252 -3.51 0.57 14.45
CA TYR A 252 -2.18 0.95 14.92
C TYR A 252 -1.22 1.42 13.81
N TYR A 253 -1.51 1.09 12.56
CA TYR A 253 -0.63 1.39 11.43
C TYR A 253 -0.34 2.89 11.27
N TYR A 254 -1.38 3.73 11.27
CA TYR A 254 -1.23 5.17 11.04
C TYR A 254 -0.46 5.85 12.18
N GLU A 255 -0.70 5.44 13.42
CA GLU A 255 0.08 5.90 14.56
C GLU A 255 1.53 5.47 14.46
N THR A 256 1.78 4.20 14.13
CA THR A 256 3.14 3.67 13.96
C THR A 256 3.88 4.41 12.85
N PHE A 257 3.25 4.53 11.67
CA PHE A 257 3.81 5.25 10.54
C PHE A 257 4.14 6.70 10.92
N GLY A 258 3.18 7.42 11.51
CA GLY A 258 3.37 8.82 11.84
C GLY A 258 4.46 9.05 12.88
N ARG A 259 4.55 8.20 13.91
CA ARG A 259 5.64 8.29 14.92
C ARG A 259 7.02 7.99 14.34
N CYS A 260 7.11 7.14 13.32
CA CYS A 260 8.39 6.79 12.70
C CYS A 260 8.82 7.79 11.63
N PHE A 261 7.91 8.25 10.76
CA PHE A 261 8.27 8.99 9.54
C PHE A 261 7.95 10.48 9.56
N ILE A 262 7.16 10.96 10.54
CA ILE A 262 6.79 12.39 10.61
C ILE A 262 7.53 13.04 11.77
N LYS A 263 8.40 13.98 11.42
CA LYS A 263 9.18 14.76 12.39
C LYS A 263 8.30 15.84 13.04
N ASP A 264 8.36 15.87 14.38
CA ASP A 264 7.82 16.88 15.30
C ASP A 264 6.35 17.30 15.10
N GLY A 265 5.67 17.55 16.22
CA GLY A 265 4.31 18.10 16.20
C GLY A 265 3.23 17.12 15.71
N VAL A 266 3.49 15.81 15.80
CA VAL A 266 2.44 14.80 15.67
C VAL A 266 1.57 14.77 16.93
N ILE A 267 0.27 14.63 16.75
CA ILE A 267 -0.71 14.54 17.84
C ILE A 267 -1.60 13.32 17.64
N SER A 268 -1.80 12.53 18.68
CA SER A 268 -2.75 11.41 18.62
C SER A 268 -4.18 11.94 18.55
N PHE A 269 -5.01 11.32 17.72
CA PHE A 269 -6.36 11.80 17.43
C PHE A 269 -7.25 11.82 18.69
N ASP A 270 -7.06 10.86 19.60
CA ASP A 270 -7.73 10.77 20.91
C ASP A 270 -7.42 11.93 21.87
N THR A 271 -6.26 12.59 21.70
CA THR A 271 -5.90 13.78 22.50
C THR A 271 -6.54 15.07 21.99
N LEU A 272 -7.19 15.05 20.82
CA LEU A 272 -7.93 16.20 20.33
C LEU A 272 -9.14 16.49 21.21
N LYS A 273 -9.40 17.77 21.47
CA LYS A 273 -10.70 18.19 22.02
C LYS A 273 -11.81 17.63 21.13
N ARG A 274 -12.83 17.02 21.75
CA ARG A 274 -13.94 16.37 21.03
C ARG A 274 -14.54 17.24 19.92
N GLU A 275 -14.78 18.53 20.19
CA GLU A 275 -15.29 19.49 19.20
C GLU A 275 -14.38 19.64 17.98
N LYS A 276 -13.05 19.67 18.20
CA LYS A 276 -12.06 19.75 17.12
C LYS A 276 -12.03 18.45 16.32
N GLY A 277 -12.06 17.30 17.00
CA GLY A 277 -12.14 16.00 16.34
C GLY A 277 -13.38 15.88 15.45
N LEU A 278 -14.55 16.25 15.99
CA LEU A 278 -15.81 16.26 15.24
C LEU A 278 -15.73 17.19 14.01
N ARG A 279 -15.25 18.43 14.18
CA ARG A 279 -15.13 19.39 13.08
C ARG A 279 -14.25 18.84 11.96
N VAL A 280 -13.06 18.34 12.29
CA VAL A 280 -12.13 17.80 11.30
C VAL A 280 -12.75 16.62 10.53
N ILE A 281 -13.47 15.71 11.20
CA ILE A 281 -14.13 14.60 10.52
C ILE A 281 -15.31 15.05 9.66
N CYS A 282 -16.08 16.05 10.11
CA CYS A 282 -17.14 16.64 9.28
C CYS A 282 -16.58 17.29 8.01
N ASP A 283 -15.50 18.07 8.14
CA ASP A 283 -14.85 18.72 6.98
C ASP A 283 -14.35 17.68 5.97
N LEU A 284 -13.75 16.59 6.47
CA LEU A 284 -13.30 15.47 5.63
C LEU A 284 -14.47 14.70 5.01
N LEU A 285 -15.62 14.58 5.69
CA LEU A 285 -16.82 13.95 5.13
C LEU A 285 -17.34 14.75 3.94
N GLU A 286 -17.49 16.07 4.09
CA GLU A 286 -17.95 16.94 2.99
C GLU A 286 -17.01 16.86 1.79
N GLU A 287 -15.68 16.86 2.03
CA GLU A 287 -14.70 16.65 0.95
C GLU A 287 -14.87 15.27 0.30
N ALA A 288 -15.05 14.22 1.09
CA ALA A 288 -15.22 12.85 0.60
C ALA A 288 -16.50 12.67 -0.21
N PHE A 289 -17.63 13.25 0.22
CA PHE A 289 -18.88 13.23 -0.54
C PHE A 289 -18.71 13.95 -1.89
N SER A 290 -18.10 15.13 -1.89
CA SER A 290 -17.82 15.87 -3.13
C SER A 290 -16.97 15.09 -4.12
N LYS A 291 -16.06 14.23 -3.65
CA LYS A 291 -15.09 13.51 -4.50
C LYS A 291 -15.51 12.11 -4.90
N PHE A 292 -16.23 11.40 -4.03
CA PHE A 292 -16.48 9.97 -4.17
C PHE A 292 -17.96 9.62 -4.26
N SER A 293 -18.88 10.55 -3.95
CA SER A 293 -20.30 10.26 -4.08
C SER A 293 -20.71 10.28 -5.56
N PRO A 294 -21.44 9.26 -6.05
CA PRO A 294 -21.86 9.24 -7.44
C PRO A 294 -22.88 10.35 -7.72
N PRO A 295 -22.71 11.13 -8.81
CA PRO A 295 -23.50 12.36 -9.06
C PRO A 295 -24.99 12.13 -9.36
N ASN A 296 -25.43 10.88 -9.54
CA ASN A 296 -26.78 10.54 -10.04
C ASN A 296 -27.60 9.69 -9.06
N LEU A 297 -27.26 9.70 -7.77
CA LEU A 297 -27.98 8.92 -6.76
C LEU A 297 -28.84 9.84 -5.88
N PRO A 298 -30.06 9.42 -5.51
CA PRO A 298 -31.02 10.25 -4.78
C PRO A 298 -30.53 10.64 -3.38
N PHE A 299 -29.57 9.89 -2.84
CA PHE A 299 -28.90 10.17 -1.57
C PHE A 299 -27.39 10.13 -1.77
N GLU A 300 -26.70 11.15 -1.27
CA GLU A 300 -25.25 11.16 -1.16
C GLU A 300 -24.81 10.00 -0.26
N HIS A 301 -24.13 9.03 -0.86
CA HIS A 301 -23.52 7.92 -0.14
C HIS A 301 -22.11 7.65 -0.62
N ILE A 302 -21.29 7.14 0.29
CA ILE A 302 -19.92 6.70 0.03
C ILE A 302 -19.63 5.38 0.78
N SER A 303 -18.65 4.63 0.30
CA SER A 303 -18.14 3.46 1.03
C SER A 303 -17.48 3.90 2.33
N ALA A 304 -17.79 3.21 3.41
CA ALA A 304 -17.14 3.47 4.69
C ALA A 304 -15.64 3.23 4.60
N ASN A 305 -15.21 2.16 3.93
CA ASN A 305 -13.78 1.87 3.77
C ASN A 305 -13.07 2.94 2.92
N THR A 306 -13.69 3.43 1.83
CA THR A 306 -13.14 4.57 1.08
C THR A 306 -12.92 5.79 1.98
N PHE A 307 -13.92 6.14 2.80
CA PHE A 307 -13.81 7.27 3.72
C PHE A 307 -12.76 7.06 4.81
N LEU A 308 -12.67 5.87 5.40
CA LEU A 308 -11.68 5.57 6.44
C LEU A 308 -10.26 5.67 5.89
N GLU A 309 -9.98 5.07 4.73
CA GLU A 309 -8.66 5.16 4.11
C GLU A 309 -8.32 6.61 3.70
N PHE A 310 -9.28 7.33 3.12
CA PHE A 310 -9.14 8.74 2.75
C PHE A 310 -8.84 9.63 3.98
N SER A 311 -9.70 9.58 5.00
CA SER A 311 -9.60 10.43 6.17
C SER A 311 -8.34 10.12 6.98
N CYS A 312 -8.01 8.83 7.19
CA CYS A 312 -6.82 8.49 7.95
C CYS A 312 -5.54 8.96 7.25
N THR A 313 -5.50 8.82 5.92
CA THR A 313 -4.36 9.31 5.12
C THR A 313 -4.29 10.84 5.10
N LYS A 314 -5.42 11.55 5.03
CA LYS A 314 -5.43 13.02 5.11
C LYS A 314 -5.01 13.53 6.48
N LEU A 315 -5.46 12.89 7.55
CA LEU A 315 -5.06 13.23 8.93
C LEU A 315 -3.56 13.09 9.14
N ILE A 316 -2.90 12.11 8.51
CA ILE A 316 -1.44 11.98 8.49
C ILE A 316 -0.77 13.23 7.90
N GLY A 317 -1.28 13.77 6.80
CA GLY A 317 -0.81 15.04 6.23
C GLY A 317 -0.98 16.22 7.19
N MET A 318 -2.04 16.19 8.01
CA MET A 318 -2.31 17.16 9.08
C MET A 318 -1.52 16.90 10.37
N LYS A 319 -0.61 15.92 10.37
CA LYS A 319 0.15 15.44 11.55
C LYS A 319 -0.74 14.93 12.70
N ILE A 320 -1.95 14.51 12.40
CA ILE A 320 -2.86 13.87 13.35
C ILE A 320 -2.75 12.36 13.14
N LEU A 321 -2.62 11.58 14.22
CA LEU A 321 -2.45 10.14 14.17
C LEU A 321 -3.78 9.43 14.49
N PRO A 322 -4.52 8.96 13.47
CA PRO A 322 -5.83 8.34 13.65
C PRO A 322 -5.75 6.80 13.76
N ALA A 323 -6.86 6.21 14.17
CA ALA A 323 -7.16 4.79 14.07
C ALA A 323 -8.55 4.61 13.44
N PHE A 324 -8.77 3.51 12.71
CA PHE A 324 -10.09 3.23 12.11
C PHE A 324 -11.19 3.23 13.17
N THR A 325 -10.96 2.57 14.31
CA THR A 325 -11.92 2.52 15.41
C THR A 325 -12.29 3.91 15.94
N GLN A 326 -11.33 4.85 16.01
CA GLN A 326 -11.59 6.22 16.47
C GLN A 326 -12.50 6.96 15.49
N ILE A 327 -12.25 6.84 14.18
CA ILE A 327 -13.07 7.48 13.15
C ILE A 327 -14.47 6.87 13.12
N LYS A 328 -14.58 5.54 13.16
CA LYS A 328 -15.87 4.81 13.25
C LYS A 328 -16.69 5.27 14.46
N ASN A 329 -16.07 5.48 15.63
CA ASN A 329 -16.75 5.97 16.82
C ASN A 329 -17.31 7.39 16.65
N ILE A 330 -16.58 8.28 15.98
CA ILE A 330 -17.10 9.61 15.65
C ILE A 330 -18.28 9.51 14.69
N LEU A 331 -18.17 8.72 13.62
CA LEU A 331 -19.23 8.55 12.63
C LEU A 331 -20.54 8.08 13.26
N ASN A 332 -20.48 7.15 14.22
CA ASN A 332 -21.65 6.71 14.99
C ASN A 332 -22.32 7.80 15.83
N SER A 333 -21.61 8.90 16.12
CA SER A 333 -22.11 10.00 16.95
C SER A 333 -22.63 11.20 16.15
N LEU A 334 -22.50 11.20 14.82
CA LEU A 334 -22.91 12.32 13.97
C LEU A 334 -24.37 12.17 13.54
N PRO A 335 -25.29 13.06 13.95
CA PRO A 335 -26.73 12.91 13.66
C PRO A 335 -27.08 13.15 12.18
N MET A 336 -26.25 13.90 11.44
CA MET A 336 -26.49 14.22 10.02
C MET A 336 -26.10 13.06 9.07
N TYR A 337 -25.50 12.00 9.61
CA TYR A 337 -24.97 10.90 8.81
C TYR A 337 -25.45 9.56 9.36
N ARG A 338 -25.88 8.68 8.46
CA ARG A 338 -26.09 7.27 8.78
C ARG A 338 -24.83 6.49 8.46
N PHE A 339 -24.17 5.97 9.47
CA PHE A 339 -23.03 5.06 9.34
C PHE A 339 -23.44 3.62 9.64
N GLN A 340 -23.06 2.70 8.77
CA GLN A 340 -23.22 1.26 9.00
C GLN A 340 -21.96 0.53 8.56
N TRP A 341 -21.36 -0.24 9.47
CA TRP A 341 -20.22 -1.12 9.21
C TRP A 341 -20.66 -2.58 9.11
N GLN A 342 -20.10 -3.31 8.16
CA GLN A 342 -20.32 -4.74 7.96
C GLN A 342 -18.97 -5.48 8.12
N PRO A 343 -18.67 -6.04 9.31
CA PRO A 343 -17.38 -6.67 9.59
C PRO A 343 -16.98 -7.74 8.59
N SER A 344 -17.93 -8.58 8.14
CA SER A 344 -17.68 -9.66 7.17
C SER A 344 -17.20 -9.18 5.79
N MET A 345 -17.48 -7.92 5.44
CA MET A 345 -17.06 -7.32 4.18
C MET A 345 -15.84 -6.41 4.34
N HIS A 346 -15.41 -6.13 5.58
CA HIS A 346 -14.47 -5.05 5.90
C HIS A 346 -14.82 -3.74 5.18
N ASP A 347 -16.11 -3.46 5.05
CA ASP A 347 -16.67 -2.27 4.42
C ASP A 347 -18.04 -1.95 5.04
N GLY A 348 -18.64 -0.88 4.56
CA GLY A 348 -19.94 -0.40 4.97
C GLY A 348 -20.35 0.76 4.10
N PHE A 349 -21.25 1.59 4.61
CA PHE A 349 -21.61 2.84 3.95
C PHE A 349 -21.77 3.97 4.95
N ILE A 350 -21.60 5.18 4.41
CA ILE A 350 -21.95 6.44 5.06
C ILE A 350 -22.92 7.15 4.13
N MET A 351 -24.05 7.60 4.66
CA MET A 351 -25.11 8.27 3.90
C MET A 351 -25.45 9.59 4.60
N LYS A 352 -25.58 10.67 3.83
CA LYS A 352 -26.06 11.96 4.33
C LYS A 352 -27.59 11.92 4.45
N ILE A 353 -28.13 12.28 5.62
CA ILE A 353 -29.57 12.23 5.94
C ILE A 353 -30.26 13.52 5.53
#